data_AF-A0A4S0L1E0-F1
#
_entry.id   AF-A0A4S0L1E0-F1
#
_cell.length_a   1.000
_cell.length_b   1.000
_cell.length_c   1.000
_cell.angle_alpha   90.00
_cell.angle_beta   90.00
_cell.angle_gamma   90.00
#
_symmetry.space_group_name_H-M   'P 1'
#
loop_
_entity.id
_entity.type
_entity.pdbx_description
1 polymer ?
#
loop_
_entity_poly.entity_id
_entity_poly.type
_entity_poly.pdbx_seq_one_letter_code
_entity_poly.pdbx_strand_id
1 'polypeptide(L)'
;MRPMVQRLGYVALNVTDIEAAIDDACTIAGARVVERERGRALLTSNQRHAELVLHAGDGDSVRAIGLQAHDGEAVAAVRIRAEQAGLKILSERPRLRASSAPSRSRPARAMSLRSTRQCR
;
A
#
# COMPACT_ATOMS: atom_id res chain seq x y z
N MET A 1 -1.40 -12.04 23.25
CA MET A 1 -1.79 -12.07 21.82
C MET A 1 -0.80 -11.20 21.05
N ARG A 2 -0.17 -11.71 19.98
CA ARG A 2 0.75 -10.91 19.15
C ARG A 2 -0.06 -10.10 18.12
N PRO A 3 0.19 -8.80 17.92
CA PRO A 3 -0.46 -8.03 16.86
C PRO A 3 -0.22 -8.69 15.49
N MET A 4 -1.22 -8.78 14.63
CA MET A 4 -1.05 -9.38 13.28
C MET A 4 -0.40 -8.40 12.31
N VAL A 5 -0.56 -7.10 12.54
CA VAL A 5 0.03 -6.02 11.76
C VAL A 5 1.28 -5.53 12.48
N GLN A 6 2.40 -5.50 11.77
CA GLN A 6 3.68 -5.08 12.34
C GLN A 6 4.00 -3.61 12.04
N ARG A 7 3.62 -3.12 10.85
CA ARG A 7 3.91 -1.76 10.40
C ARG A 7 3.03 -1.36 9.21
N LEU A 8 2.99 -0.06 8.96
CA LEU A 8 2.55 0.50 7.69
C LEU A 8 3.59 0.16 6.60
N GLY A 9 3.15 -0.50 5.53
CA GLY A 9 3.99 -0.86 4.39
C GLY A 9 4.06 0.27 3.36
N TYR A 10 2.90 0.70 2.86
CA TYR A 10 2.79 1.83 1.92
C TYR A 10 1.41 2.50 1.99
N VAL A 11 1.32 3.71 1.46
CA VAL A 11 0.06 4.41 1.18
C VAL A 11 -0.02 4.70 -0.31
N ALA A 12 -1.18 4.46 -0.92
CA ALA A 12 -1.45 4.83 -2.31
C ALA A 12 -2.54 5.90 -2.39
N LEU A 13 -2.27 6.99 -3.10
CA LEU A 13 -3.17 8.13 -3.27
C LEU A 13 -3.58 8.26 -4.74
N ASN A 14 -4.82 8.68 -4.96
CA ASN A 14 -5.18 9.45 -6.15
C ASN A 14 -4.84 10.90 -5.88
N VAL A 15 -4.26 11.55 -6.89
CA VAL A 15 -3.96 12.98 -6.87
C VAL A 15 -4.39 13.60 -8.19
N THR A 16 -4.96 14.80 -8.14
CA THR A 16 -5.38 15.54 -9.35
C THR A 16 -4.19 16.07 -10.13
N ASP A 17 -3.14 16.51 -9.44
CA ASP A 17 -1.88 16.91 -10.04
C ASP A 17 -0.76 16.02 -9.51
N ILE A 18 -0.39 15.02 -10.31
CA ILE A 18 0.65 14.07 -9.93
C ILE A 18 2.05 14.69 -9.95
N GLU A 19 2.31 15.70 -10.79
CA GLU A 19 3.63 16.32 -10.85
C GLU A 19 3.88 17.17 -9.62
N ALA A 20 2.89 18.00 -9.25
CA ALA A 20 2.96 18.78 -8.01
C ALA A 20 3.10 17.86 -6.79
N ALA A 21 2.33 16.78 -6.72
CA ALA A 21 2.41 15.84 -5.60
C ALA A 21 3.75 15.10 -5.52
N ILE A 22 4.38 14.79 -6.67
CA ILE A 22 5.74 14.24 -6.71
C ILE A 22 6.74 15.27 -6.19
N ASP A 23 6.65 16.52 -6.67
CA ASP A 23 7.55 17.59 -6.25
C ASP A 23 7.46 17.84 -4.75
N ASP A 24 6.24 17.98 -4.21
CA ASP A 24 6.02 18.12 -2.76
C ASP A 24 6.64 16.95 -1.98
N ALA A 25 6.39 15.71 -2.42
CA ALA A 25 6.94 14.53 -1.76
C ALA A 25 8.48 14.49 -1.80
N CYS A 26 9.09 14.97 -2.88
CA CYS A 26 10.54 15.02 -3.01
C CYS A 26 11.17 16.18 -2.22
N THR A 27 10.63 17.39 -2.40
CA THR A 27 11.21 18.63 -1.90
C THR A 27 10.90 18.85 -0.42
N ILE A 28 9.70 18.53 0.02
CA ILE A 28 9.27 18.75 1.42
C ILE A 28 9.54 17.51 2.26
N ALA A 29 9.10 16.33 1.79
CA ALA A 29 9.20 15.10 2.57
C ALA A 29 10.51 14.32 2.36
N GLY A 30 11.37 14.75 1.43
CA GLY A 30 12.67 14.12 1.18
C GLY A 30 12.56 12.73 0.54
N ALA A 31 11.43 12.40 -0.08
CA ALA A 31 11.30 11.16 -0.82
C ALA A 31 12.08 11.23 -2.15
N ARG A 32 12.36 10.08 -2.74
CA ARG A 32 12.85 9.98 -4.12
C ARG A 32 11.94 9.11 -4.94
N VAL A 33 11.82 9.42 -6.22
CA VAL A 33 11.10 8.60 -7.20
C VAL A 33 11.90 7.33 -7.46
N VAL A 34 11.25 6.18 -7.33
CA VAL A 34 11.80 4.85 -7.61
C VAL A 34 11.38 4.36 -9.00
N GLU A 35 10.11 4.59 -9.34
CA GLU A 35 9.52 4.19 -10.61
C GLU A 35 8.46 5.21 -11.00
N ARG A 36 8.36 5.51 -12.30
CA ARG A 36 7.31 6.34 -12.87
C ARG A 36 6.84 5.75 -14.19
N GLU A 37 5.57 5.39 -14.27
CA GLU A 37 4.98 4.80 -15.49
C GLU A 37 3.45 5.01 -15.51
N ARG A 38 2.88 5.31 -16.68
CA ARG A 38 1.41 5.31 -16.94
C ARG A 38 0.58 6.05 -15.88
N GLY A 39 0.96 7.29 -15.54
CA GLY A 39 0.23 8.09 -14.54
C GLY A 39 0.33 7.56 -13.12
N ARG A 40 1.37 6.78 -12.82
CA ARG A 40 1.71 6.29 -11.47
C ARG A 40 3.16 6.61 -11.15
N ALA A 41 3.43 6.99 -9.90
CA ALA A 41 4.77 7.13 -9.37
C ALA A 41 4.92 6.37 -8.04
N LEU A 42 6.02 5.65 -7.89
CA LEU A 42 6.43 4.99 -6.65
C LEU A 42 7.55 5.83 -6.03
N LEU A 43 7.38 6.19 -4.77
CA LEU A 43 8.33 7.04 -4.03
C LEU A 43 8.73 6.37 -2.71
N THR A 44 9.95 6.68 -2.27
CA THR A 44 10.50 6.18 -1.01
C THR A 44 11.50 7.18 -0.40
N SER A 45 11.49 7.32 0.92
CA SER A 45 12.51 8.04 1.70
C SER A 45 13.56 7.10 2.30
N ASN A 46 13.44 5.79 2.07
CA ASN A 46 14.28 4.77 2.71
C ASN A 46 14.64 3.62 1.75
N GLN A 47 15.05 2.47 2.28
CA GLN A 47 15.50 1.32 1.48
C GLN A 47 14.34 0.47 0.94
N ARG A 48 13.07 0.80 1.25
CA ARG A 48 11.92 0.09 0.71
C ARG A 48 11.68 0.46 -0.75
N HIS A 49 11.15 -0.49 -1.51
CA HIS A 49 10.83 -0.32 -2.93
C HIS A 49 9.80 0.80 -3.18
N ALA A 50 8.80 0.93 -2.31
CA ALA A 50 7.89 2.07 -2.29
C ALA A 50 7.24 2.19 -0.91
N GLU A 51 7.03 3.42 -0.45
CA GLU A 51 6.21 3.71 0.73
C GLU A 51 5.06 4.67 0.42
N LEU A 52 5.22 5.50 -0.61
CA LEU A 52 4.19 6.35 -1.16
C LEU A 52 4.00 5.98 -2.63
N VAL A 53 2.76 5.77 -3.02
CA VAL A 53 2.38 5.50 -4.41
C VAL A 53 1.38 6.55 -4.84
N LEU A 54 1.75 7.35 -5.83
CA LEU A 54 0.88 8.36 -6.40
C LEU A 54 0.29 7.84 -7.70
N HIS A 55 -0.97 8.16 -7.93
CA HIS A 55 -1.66 7.88 -9.18
C HIS A 55 -2.41 9.13 -9.60
N ALA A 56 -2.32 9.48 -10.87
CA ALA A 56 -3.19 10.48 -11.47
C ALA A 56 -4.66 10.02 -11.36
N GLY A 57 -5.55 10.94 -11.04
CA GLY A 57 -6.98 10.71 -11.01
C GLY A 57 -7.75 12.01 -10.98
N ASP A 58 -9.07 11.95 -11.16
CA ASP A 58 -9.93 13.14 -11.26
C ASP A 58 -10.24 13.79 -9.90
N GLY A 59 -9.71 13.24 -8.81
CA GLY A 59 -9.94 13.74 -7.46
C GLY A 59 -8.99 13.15 -6.43
N ASP A 60 -8.63 13.97 -5.44
CA ASP A 60 -7.77 13.58 -4.34
C ASP A 60 -8.49 12.59 -3.42
N SER A 61 -7.92 11.41 -3.26
CA SER A 61 -8.50 10.37 -2.41
C SER A 61 -7.49 9.32 -2.04
N VAL A 62 -7.71 8.63 -0.92
CA VAL A 62 -6.86 7.49 -0.60
C VAL A 62 -7.32 6.25 -1.35
N ARG A 63 -6.43 5.71 -2.19
CA ARG A 63 -6.66 4.48 -2.94
C ARG A 63 -6.45 3.23 -2.08
N ALA A 64 -5.35 3.14 -1.33
CA ALA A 64 -5.04 1.95 -0.52
C ALA A 64 -4.07 2.24 0.65
N ILE A 65 -4.09 1.38 1.68
CA ILE A 65 -3.08 1.33 2.76
C ILE A 65 -2.50 -0.07 2.83
N GLY A 66 -1.32 -0.29 2.27
CA GLY A 66 -0.61 -1.54 2.50
C GLY A 66 -0.17 -1.65 3.95
N LEU A 67 -0.73 -2.60 4.70
CA LEU A 67 -0.21 -2.99 6.01
C LEU A 67 0.71 -4.19 5.83
N GLN A 68 1.75 -4.31 6.65
CA GLN A 68 2.63 -5.48 6.64
C GLN A 68 2.32 -6.40 7.82
N ALA A 69 2.15 -7.69 7.55
CA ALA A 69 2.00 -8.72 8.56
C ALA A 69 3.37 -9.32 8.96
N HIS A 70 3.42 -10.02 10.08
CA HIS A 70 4.63 -10.71 10.53
C HIS A 70 5.01 -11.90 9.65
N ASP A 71 4.02 -12.68 9.25
CA ASP A 71 4.19 -13.95 8.53
C ASP A 71 2.92 -14.30 7.74
N GLY A 72 2.96 -15.43 7.02
CA GLY A 72 1.89 -15.86 6.14
C GLY A 72 0.66 -16.37 6.89
N GLU A 73 0.82 -16.81 8.13
CA GLU A 73 -0.30 -17.25 8.97
C GLU A 73 -1.11 -16.04 9.45
N ALA A 74 -0.43 -14.98 9.87
CA ALA A 74 -1.06 -13.71 10.23
C ALA A 74 -1.89 -13.15 9.07
N VAL A 75 -1.41 -13.30 7.83
CA VAL A 75 -2.15 -12.95 6.63
C VAL A 75 -3.42 -13.79 6.47
N ALA A 76 -3.31 -15.11 6.61
CA ALA A 76 -4.44 -16.01 6.48
C ALA A 76 -5.50 -15.72 7.55
N ALA A 77 -5.08 -15.45 8.79
CA ALA A 77 -5.97 -15.02 9.87
C ALA A 77 -6.68 -13.69 9.57
N VAL A 78 -5.96 -12.75 8.96
CA VAL A 78 -6.50 -11.45 8.55
C VAL A 78 -7.55 -11.60 7.43
N ARG A 79 -7.36 -12.52 6.48
CA ARG A 79 -8.37 -12.89 5.46
C ARG A 79 -9.67 -13.38 6.12
N ILE A 80 -9.56 -14.36 7.04
CA ILE A 80 -10.72 -14.93 7.75
C ILE A 80 -11.47 -13.83 8.50
N ARG A 81 -10.76 -12.94 9.22
CA ARG A 81 -11.38 -11.85 9.97
C ARG A 81 -12.08 -10.83 9.08
N ALA A 82 -11.53 -10.54 7.90
CA ALA A 82 -12.19 -9.65 6.94
C ALA A 82 -13.50 -10.26 6.43
N GLU A 83 -13.50 -11.54 6.06
CA GLU A 83 -14.71 -12.22 5.60
C GLU A 83 -15.77 -12.29 6.71
N GLN A 84 -15.38 -12.61 7.94
CA GLN A 84 -16.27 -12.61 9.12
C GLN A 84 -16.86 -11.22 9.41
N ALA A 85 -16.12 -10.15 9.10
CA ALA A 85 -16.60 -8.78 9.20
C ALA A 85 -17.43 -8.32 7.99
N GLY A 86 -17.75 -9.22 7.04
CA GLY A 86 -18.52 -8.91 5.84
C GLY A 86 -17.75 -8.14 4.76
N LEU A 87 -16.42 -8.11 4.84
CA LEU A 87 -15.58 -7.41 3.88
C LEU A 87 -15.27 -8.31 2.67
N LYS A 88 -15.30 -7.72 1.47
CA LYS A 88 -14.99 -8.41 0.22
C LYS A 88 -13.49 -8.44 -0.04
N ILE A 89 -12.94 -9.64 -0.27
CA ILE A 89 -11.57 -9.80 -0.74
C ILE A 89 -11.52 -9.48 -2.24
N LEU A 90 -10.81 -8.42 -2.61
CA LEU A 90 -10.71 -7.96 -4.01
C LEU A 90 -9.60 -8.65 -4.80
N SER A 91 -8.54 -9.11 -4.13
CA SER A 91 -7.43 -9.82 -4.76
C SER A 91 -6.60 -10.49 -3.68
N GLU A 92 -6.02 -11.63 -4.01
CA GLU A 92 -5.04 -12.29 -3.14
C GLU A 92 -3.61 -12.10 -3.65
N ARG A 93 -3.41 -11.60 -4.88
CA ARG A 93 -2.08 -11.40 -5.44
C ARG A 93 -1.50 -10.05 -5.01
N PRO A 94 -0.18 -9.96 -4.73
CA PRO A 94 0.48 -8.68 -4.49
C PRO A 94 0.28 -7.74 -5.69
N ARG A 95 -0.15 -6.50 -5.42
CA ARG A 95 -0.32 -5.45 -6.46
C ARG A 95 0.92 -4.58 -6.65
N LEU A 96 1.82 -4.61 -5.68
CA LEU A 96 3.16 -4.03 -5.77
C LEU A 96 4.16 -5.18 -5.64
N ARG A 97 5.34 -5.02 -6.26
CA ARG A 97 6.46 -5.91 -5.97
C ARG A 97 6.73 -5.84 -4.47
N ALA A 98 6.87 -7.01 -3.85
CA ALA A 98 7.25 -7.07 -2.45
C ALA A 98 8.58 -6.33 -2.29
N SER A 99 8.61 -5.34 -1.40
CA SER A 99 9.87 -4.73 -0.95
C SER A 99 10.58 -5.77 -0.10
N SER A 100 11.33 -6.68 -0.72
CA SER A 100 12.23 -7.55 0.01
C SER A 100 13.40 -6.71 0.51
N ALA A 101 13.43 -6.41 1.81
CA ALA A 101 14.72 -6.55 2.48
C ALA A 101 15.08 -8.05 2.41
N PRO A 102 16.34 -8.44 2.24
CA PRO A 102 16.71 -9.85 2.08
C PRO A 102 16.53 -10.58 3.42
N SER A 103 15.30 -10.98 3.75
CA SER A 103 15.07 -12.01 4.76
C SER A 103 14.98 -13.34 4.05
N ARG A 104 15.92 -14.24 4.38
CA ARG A 104 15.86 -15.66 4.03
C ARG A 104 14.63 -16.29 4.71
N SER A 105 13.43 -16.11 4.14
CA SER A 105 12.23 -16.93 4.39
C SER A 105 11.04 -16.43 3.56
N ARG A 106 10.21 -17.39 3.13
CA ARG A 106 9.14 -17.35 2.10
C ARG A 106 8.08 -16.23 2.29
N PRO A 107 7.39 -15.79 1.21
CA PRO A 107 6.62 -14.54 1.24
C PRO A 107 5.24 -14.70 1.89
N ALA A 108 4.95 -13.79 2.82
CA ALA A 108 3.66 -13.59 3.47
C ALA A 108 2.89 -12.41 2.84
N ARG A 109 1.67 -12.65 2.36
CA ARG A 109 0.81 -11.73 1.60
C ARG A 109 0.06 -10.71 2.46
N ALA A 110 0.56 -9.50 2.71
CA ALA A 110 -0.11 -8.58 3.64
C ALA A 110 -1.36 -7.84 3.06
N MET A 111 -2.40 -7.61 3.90
CA MET A 111 -3.77 -7.19 3.55
C MET A 111 -4.04 -5.70 3.88
N SER A 112 -4.83 -5.00 3.05
CA SER A 112 -5.22 -3.58 3.17
C SER A 112 -6.75 -3.43 3.18
N LEU A 113 -7.32 -2.71 4.15
CA LEU A 113 -8.76 -2.41 4.26
C LEU A 113 -9.03 -0.92 4.01
N ARG A 114 -9.97 -0.58 3.12
CA ARG A 114 -10.63 0.75 3.08
C ARG A 114 -12.11 0.62 2.72
N SER A 115 -12.88 1.50 3.35
CA SER A 115 -14.34 1.64 3.30
C SER A 115 -14.75 2.59 2.17
N THR A 116 -15.67 2.16 1.31
CA THR A 116 -16.46 3.06 0.45
C THR A 116 -17.93 2.80 0.72
N ARG A 117 -18.58 3.72 1.45
CA ARG A 117 -20.02 3.94 1.30
C ARG A 117 -20.21 4.66 -0.03
N GLN A 118 -21.03 4.10 -0.90
CA GLN A 118 -21.53 4.78 -2.10
C GLN A 118 -23.04 4.86 -1.96
N CYS A 119 -23.54 6.08 -1.73
CA CYS A 119 -24.96 6.40 -1.81
C CYS A 119 -25.43 6.30 -3.27
N ARG A 120 -26.71 5.97 -3.40
CA ARG A 120 -27.49 5.79 -4.62
C ARG A 120 -27.51 7.02 -5.52
#